data_AF-A0A3D8T0L5-F1
#
_entry.id   AF-A0A3D8T0L5-F1
#
_cell.length_a   1.000
_cell.length_b   1.000
_cell.length_c   1.000
_cell.angle_alpha   90.00
_cell.angle_beta   90.00
_cell.angle_gamma   90.00
#
_symmetry.space_group_name_H-M   'P 1'
#
loop_
_entity.id
_entity.type
_entity.pdbx_description
1 polymer ?
#
loop_
_entity_poly.entity_id
_entity_poly.type
_entity_poly.pdbx_seq_one_letter_code
_entity_poly.pdbx_strand_id
1 'polypeptide(L)' 'MSEHFPRSLIIIGAGLFGLLTDLAIARRYPNTKVTIIDRHIPPVEDGTSVNTSRILCPDYVDPVYTKLANKAQALIKE' A
#
# COMPACT_ATOMS: atom_id res chain seq x y z
N MET A 1 7.18 11.39 -24.80
CA MET A 1 8.25 11.42 -23.78
C MET A 1 8.24 10.05 -23.13
N SER A 2 9.23 9.19 -23.40
CA SER A 2 9.35 7.92 -22.67
C SER A 2 9.92 8.27 -21.29
N GLU A 3 9.06 8.72 -20.40
CA GLU A 3 9.41 9.10 -19.03
C GLU A 3 9.97 7.86 -18.32
N HIS A 4 11.29 7.82 -18.18
CA HIS A 4 11.98 6.79 -17.44
C HIS A 4 11.53 6.89 -15.99
N PHE A 5 11.18 5.76 -15.36
CA PHE A 5 10.75 5.79 -13.96
C PHE A 5 11.88 6.36 -13.06
N PRO A 6 11.58 7.20 -12.06
CA PRO A 6 12.61 7.86 -11.25
C PRO A 6 13.55 6.86 -10.59
N ARG A 7 14.86 7.18 -10.55
CA ARG A 7 15.86 6.34 -9.85
C ARG A 7 15.80 6.46 -8.33
N SER A 8 15.20 7.52 -7.80
CA SER A 8 15.01 7.71 -6.37
C SER A 8 13.67 8.38 -6.08
N LEU A 9 12.98 7.92 -5.05
CA LEU A 9 11.68 8.40 -4.62
C LEU A 9 11.62 8.53 -3.10
N ILE A 10 10.84 9.49 -2.64
CA ILE A 10 10.47 9.63 -1.23
C ILE A 10 8.97 9.38 -1.10
N ILE A 11 8.60 8.55 -0.12
CA ILE A 11 7.21 8.32 0.27
C ILE A 11 7.02 8.89 1.68
N ILE A 12 6.02 9.74 1.86
CA ILE A 12 5.66 10.30 3.17
C ILE A 12 4.49 9.49 3.72
N GLY A 13 4.71 8.86 4.87
CA GLY A 13 3.77 7.95 5.54
C GLY A 13 4.09 6.48 5.25
N ALA A 14 4.50 5.75 6.29
CA ALA A 14 4.70 4.31 6.33
C ALA A 14 3.45 3.55 6.83
N GLY A 15 2.27 4.04 6.45
CA GLY A 15 1.00 3.33 6.63
C GLY A 15 0.73 2.36 5.48
N LEU A 16 -0.51 1.85 5.42
CA LEU A 16 -0.94 0.86 4.41
C LEU A 16 -0.62 1.28 2.97
N PHE A 17 -1.00 2.50 2.58
CA PHE A 17 -0.75 2.97 1.20
C PHE A 17 0.73 3.19 0.90
N GLY A 18 1.51 3.73 1.84
CA GLY A 18 2.93 3.99 1.62
C GLY A 18 3.75 2.72 1.44
N LEU A 19 3.54 1.74 2.34
CA LEU A 19 4.22 0.45 2.28
C LEU A 19 3.79 -0.38 1.06
N LEU A 20 2.50 -0.36 0.70
CA LEU A 20 2.02 -1.06 -0.51
C LEU A 20 2.52 -0.39 -1.80
N THR A 21 2.67 0.93 -1.80
CA THR A 21 3.25 1.65 -2.92
C THR A 21 4.73 1.30 -3.09
N ASP A 22 5.50 1.27 -2.00
CA ASP A 22 6.89 0.80 -2.02
C ASP A 22 7.00 -0.64 -2.54
N LEU A 23 6.17 -1.56 -2.04
CA LEU A 23 6.13 -2.94 -2.53
C LEU A 23 5.81 -3.03 -4.02
N ALA A 24 4.87 -2.21 -4.51
CA ALA A 24 4.53 -2.16 -5.93
C ALA A 24 5.69 -1.61 -6.78
N ILE A 25 6.41 -0.60 -6.28
CA ILE A 25 7.59 -0.04 -6.93
C ILE A 25 8.73 -1.04 -6.94
N ALA A 26 9.05 -1.68 -5.81
CA ALA A 26 10.11 -2.68 -5.71
C ALA A 26 9.92 -3.84 -6.70
N ARG A 27 8.65 -4.25 -6.93
CA ARG A 27 8.31 -5.31 -7.90
C ARG A 27 8.40 -4.86 -9.37
N ARG A 28 8.04 -3.61 -9.68
CA ARG A 28 7.97 -3.10 -11.07
C ARG A 28 9.25 -2.41 -11.53
N TYR A 29 9.98 -1.81 -10.60
CA TYR A 29 11.13 -0.94 -10.83
C TYR A 29 12.24 -1.22 -9.78
N PRO A 30 12.84 -2.42 -9.80
CA PRO A 30 13.77 -2.88 -8.75
C PRO A 30 15.04 -2.02 -8.60
N ASN A 31 15.37 -1.22 -9.61
CA ASN A 31 16.51 -0.29 -9.58
C ASN A 31 16.19 1.07 -8.93
N THR A 32 14.95 1.25 -8.44
CA THR A 32 14.53 2.50 -7.78
C THR A 32 14.89 2.45 -6.30
N LYS A 33 15.61 3.46 -5.82
CA LYS A 33 15.81 3.67 -4.39
C LYS A 33 14.63 4.41 -3.79
N VAL A 34 13.79 3.71 -3.04
CA VAL A 34 12.69 4.31 -2.28
C VAL A 34 13.15 4.63 -0.85
N THR A 35 12.79 5.80 -0.34
CA THR A 35 12.98 6.18 1.06
C THR A 35 11.63 6.55 1.65
N ILE A 36 11.22 5.83 2.69
CA ILE A 36 9.94 6.08 3.36
C ILE A 36 10.20 6.85 4.65
N ILE A 37 9.44 7.91 4.87
CA ILE A 37 9.54 8.78 6.04
C ILE A 37 8.20 8.77 6.76
N ASP A 38 8.22 8.49 8.07
CA ASP A 38 7.07 8.62 8.96
C ASP A 38 7.52 9.27 10.29
N ARG A 39 6.56 9.67 11.12
CA ARG A 39 6.77 10.29 12.44
C ARG A 39 7.43 9.34 13.43
N HIS A 40 7.14 8.04 13.33
CA HIS A 40 7.67 6.99 14.19
C HIS A 40 8.12 5.77 13.38
N ILE A 41 8.88 4.88 14.01
CA ILE A 41 9.27 3.61 13.40
C ILE A 41 8.01 2.74 13.22
N PRO A 42 7.74 2.22 12.01
CA PRO A 42 6.59 1.32 11.80
C PRO A 42 6.69 0.03 12.63
N PRO A 43 5.57 -0.49 13.18
CA PRO A 43 4.21 0.03 13.07
C PRO A 43 4.01 1.30 13.91
N VAL A 44 3.51 2.36 13.26
CA VAL A 44 3.23 3.65 13.89
C VAL A 44 2.02 3.49 14.81
N GLU A 45 2.20 3.65 16.12
CA GLU A 45 1.20 3.27 17.14
C GLU A 45 -0.20 3.88 16.92
N ASP A 46 -0.26 5.15 16.52
CA ASP A 46 -1.51 5.87 16.20
C ASP A 46 -1.93 5.73 14.72
N GLY A 47 -1.28 4.85 13.98
CA GLY A 47 -1.58 4.56 12.58
C GLY A 47 -2.89 3.80 12.42
N THR A 48 -3.72 4.20 11.46
CA THR A 48 -5.04 3.57 11.23
C THR A 48 -4.97 2.09 10.86
N SER A 49 -3.83 1.60 10.40
CA SER A 49 -3.59 0.19 10.10
C SER A 49 -3.11 -0.63 11.31
N VAL A 50 -2.75 0.02 12.43
CA VAL A 50 -2.23 -0.66 13.63
C VAL A 50 -3.38 -1.02 14.54
N ASN A 51 -3.76 -2.30 14.54
CA ASN A 51 -4.83 -2.81 15.38
C ASN A 51 -4.78 -4.33 15.48
N THR A 52 -5.43 -4.88 16.49
CA THR A 52 -5.56 -6.33 16.68
C THR A 52 -6.48 -6.96 15.65
N SER A 53 -7.49 -6.23 15.14
CA SER A 53 -8.40 -6.76 14.12
C SER A 53 -8.94 -5.68 13.17
N ARG A 54 -9.35 -6.13 11.97
CA ARG A 54 -10.01 -5.33 10.94
C ARG A 54 -11.07 -6.17 10.24
N ILE A 55 -12.20 -5.53 9.89
CA ILE A 55 -13.29 -6.17 9.15
C ILE A 55 -12.98 -6.11 7.65
N LEU A 56 -13.14 -7.25 6.97
CA LEU A 56 -13.06 -7.35 5.52
C LEU A 56 -14.46 -7.63 4.97
N CYS A 57 -15.07 -6.65 4.31
CA CYS A 57 -16.41 -6.75 3.76
C CYS A 57 -16.40 -6.19 2.33
N PRO A 58 -16.47 -7.04 1.29
CA PRO A 58 -16.41 -6.58 -0.10
C PRO A 58 -17.76 -6.10 -0.65
N ASP A 59 -18.80 -5.98 0.17
CA ASP A 59 -20.16 -5.64 -0.25
C ASP A 59 -20.39 -4.12 -0.27
N TYR A 60 -19.70 -3.43 -1.18
CA TYR A 60 -19.86 -1.99 -1.38
C TYR A 60 -20.98 -1.69 -2.39
N VAL A 61 -21.67 -0.56 -2.20
CA VAL A 61 -22.71 -0.09 -3.15
C VAL A 61 -22.12 0.21 -4.52
N ASP A 62 -20.90 0.75 -4.55
CA ASP A 62 -20.21 1.07 -5.79
C ASP A 62 -19.52 -0.18 -6.36
N PRO A 63 -19.84 -0.59 -7.61
CA PRO A 63 -19.29 -1.79 -8.23
C PRO A 63 -17.77 -1.76 -8.40
N VAL A 64 -17.15 -0.58 -8.52
CA VAL A 64 -15.70 -0.42 -8.62
C VAL A 64 -15.03 -0.86 -7.32
N TYR A 65 -15.53 -0.39 -6.18
CA TYR A 65 -14.99 -0.74 -4.87
C TYR A 65 -15.28 -2.20 -4.51
N THR A 66 -16.46 -2.72 -4.85
CA THR A 66 -16.79 -4.14 -4.70
C THR A 66 -15.84 -5.04 -5.49
N LYS A 67 -15.53 -4.67 -6.73
CA LYS A 67 -14.55 -5.42 -7.54
C LYS A 67 -13.15 -5.41 -6.91
N LEU A 68 -12.70 -4.25 -6.42
CA LEU A 68 -11.39 -4.12 -5.76
C LEU A 68 -11.33 -4.95 -4.48
N ALA A 69 -12.35 -4.86 -3.62
CA ALA A 69 -12.40 -5.56 -2.34
C ALA A 69 -12.48 -7.07 -2.51
N ASN A 70 -13.27 -7.58 -3.47
CA ASN A 70 -13.30 -9.01 -3.80
C ASN A 70 -11.93 -9.53 -4.25
N LYS A 71 -11.23 -8.77 -5.10
CA LYS A 71 -9.87 -9.13 -5.53
C LYS A 71 -8.89 -9.16 -4.35
N ALA A 72 -8.96 -8.17 -3.46
CA ALA A 72 -8.12 -8.12 -2.27
C ALA A 72 -8.41 -9.29 -1.32
N GLN A 73 -9.69 -9.65 -1.14
CA GLN A 73 -10.07 -10.75 -0.26
C GLN A 73 -9.63 -12.12 -0.80
N ALA A 74 -9.59 -12.32 -2.12
CA ALA A 74 -9.03 -13.53 -2.72
C ALA A 74 -7.54 -13.69 -2.36
N LEU A 75 -6.75 -12.62 -2.48
CA LEU A 75 -5.31 -12.62 -2.17
C LEU A 75 -4.98 -12.92 -0.69
N ILE A 76 -5.92 -12.69 0.23
CA ILE A 76 -5.72 -12.95 1.67
C ILE A 76 -6.03 -14.40 2.03
N LYS A 77 -6.86 -15.08 1.23
CA LYS A 77 -7.27 -16.47 1.47
C LYS A 77 -6.28 -17.49 0.91
N GLU A 78 -5.36 -17.04 0.06
CA GLU A 78 -4.21 -17.80 -0.45
C GLU A 78 -3.07 -17.83 0.57
#